data_AF-A0A7S3XJ36-F1
#
_entry.id   AF-A0A7S3XJ36-F1
#
_cell.length_a   1.000
_cell.length_b   1.000
_cell.length_c   1.000
_cell.angle_alpha   90.00
_cell.angle_beta   90.00
_cell.angle_gamma   90.00
#
_symmetry.space_group_name_H-M   'P 1'
#
loop_
_entity.id
_entity.type
_entity.pdbx_description
1 polymer ?
#
loop_
_entity_poly.entity_id
_entity_poly.type
_entity_poly.pdbx_seq_one_letter_code
_entity_poly.pdbx_strand_id
1 'polypeptide(L)'
;VNFSPFCSSAFRDHRSTSQTSSFVTSSLTAIFESPQVMDLTDLCVKPGELVWCLEVSVECVEYDGSGLDAVVLAVTTALEDVRLPPIHDPTANDNQGRSSATQLQLGVRPVAITLV
;
A
#
# COMPACT_ATOMS: atom_id res chain seq x y z
N VAL A 1 8.59 -0.55 4.91
CA VAL A 1 9.14 -1.77 4.27
C VAL A 1 10.26 -2.33 5.12
N ASN A 2 10.25 -3.63 5.39
CA ASN A 2 11.26 -4.29 6.21
C ASN A 2 12.17 -5.18 5.36
N PHE A 3 13.48 -5.02 5.55
CA PHE A 3 14.51 -5.84 4.95
C PHE A 3 15.26 -6.53 6.10
N SER A 4 14.88 -7.76 6.42
CA SER A 4 15.53 -8.50 7.50
C SER A 4 16.89 -9.07 7.06
N PRO A 5 17.79 -9.42 8.00
CA PRO A 5 19.06 -10.10 7.69
C PRO A 5 18.87 -11.49 7.05
N PHE A 6 17.65 -12.05 7.08
CA PHE A 6 17.34 -13.32 6.43
C PHE A 6 17.16 -13.17 4.92
N CYS A 7 16.83 -11.97 4.43
CA CYS A 7 16.54 -11.72 3.01
C CYS A 7 17.82 -11.74 2.16
N SER A 8 18.95 -11.30 2.73
CA SER A 8 20.26 -11.29 2.08
C SER A 8 21.36 -10.97 3.08
N SER A 9 22.58 -11.46 2.83
CA SER A 9 23.77 -11.07 3.60
C SER A 9 24.05 -9.56 3.53
N ALA A 10 23.56 -8.86 2.51
CA ALA A 10 23.69 -7.41 2.35
C ALA A 10 23.00 -6.59 3.46
N PHE A 11 22.00 -7.18 4.14
CA PHE A 11 21.23 -6.55 5.22
C PHE A 11 21.67 -6.99 6.62
N ARG A 12 22.84 -7.63 6.74
CA ARG A 12 23.46 -7.90 8.04
C ARG A 12 24.03 -6.63 8.68
N ASP A 13 24.39 -5.63 7.87
CA ASP A 13 24.74 -4.31 8.37
C ASP A 13 23.46 -3.51 8.64
N HIS A 14 23.33 -3.05 9.87
CA HIS A 14 22.20 -2.23 10.29
C HIS A 14 22.10 -0.92 9.51
N ARG A 15 23.24 -0.37 9.07
CA ARG A 15 23.31 0.91 8.34
C ARG A 15 22.79 0.77 6.91
N SER A 16 23.19 -0.27 6.18
CA SER A 16 22.73 -0.50 4.80
C SER A 16 21.21 -0.74 4.78
N THR A 17 20.73 -1.56 5.71
CA THR A 17 19.31 -1.89 5.89
C THR A 17 18.46 -0.65 6.12
N SER A 18 18.89 0.23 7.03
CA SER A 18 18.16 1.47 7.34
C SER A 18 18.07 2.40 6.14
N GLN A 19 19.16 2.54 5.36
CA GLN A 19 19.18 3.39 4.17
C GLN A 19 18.27 2.86 3.06
N THR A 20 18.39 1.57 2.71
CA THR A 20 17.57 0.95 1.67
C THR A 20 16.09 0.96 2.05
N SER A 21 15.75 0.61 3.30
CA SER A 21 14.38 0.66 3.80
C SER A 21 13.79 2.07 3.74
N SER A 22 14.55 3.09 4.17
CA SER A 22 14.10 4.48 4.15
C SER A 22 13.90 4.99 2.73
N PHE A 23 14.85 4.69 1.83
CA PHE A 23 14.75 5.04 0.42
C PHE A 23 13.49 4.44 -0.21
N VAL A 24 13.33 3.11 -0.15
CA VAL A 24 12.17 2.43 -0.73
C VAL A 24 10.87 2.93 -0.11
N THR A 25 10.83 3.16 1.20
CA THR A 25 9.64 3.70 1.87
C THR A 25 9.31 5.10 1.35
N SER A 26 10.29 6.00 1.23
CA SER A 26 10.06 7.35 0.70
C SER A 26 9.59 7.34 -0.76
N SER A 27 10.14 6.43 -1.59
CA SER A 27 9.72 6.25 -2.98
C SER A 27 8.29 5.73 -3.07
N LEU A 28 7.92 4.75 -2.24
CA LEU A 28 6.55 4.24 -2.18
C LEU A 28 5.56 5.32 -1.78
N THR A 29 5.87 6.08 -0.73
CA THR A 29 5.03 7.19 -0.28
C THR A 29 4.81 8.19 -1.42
N ALA A 30 5.87 8.61 -2.11
CA ALA A 30 5.76 9.53 -3.23
C ALA A 30 4.93 8.98 -4.42
N ILE A 31 5.01 7.67 -4.69
CA ILE A 31 4.27 7.02 -5.78
C ILE A 31 2.78 6.90 -5.42
N PHE A 32 2.47 6.34 -4.24
CA PHE A 32 1.09 5.98 -3.88
C PHE A 32 0.29 7.14 -3.29
N GLU A 33 0.92 8.19 -2.75
CA GLU A 33 0.23 9.44 -2.39
C GLU A 33 -0.06 10.33 -3.60
N SER A 34 0.41 9.96 -4.79
CA SER A 34 0.02 10.66 -6.02
C SER A 34 -1.49 10.48 -6.26
N PRO A 35 -2.26 11.57 -6.47
CA PRO A 35 -3.69 11.49 -6.74
C PRO A 35 -4.02 10.74 -8.04
N GLN A 36 -3.03 10.52 -8.91
CA GLN A 36 -3.19 9.70 -10.11
C GLN A 36 -3.27 8.21 -9.78
N VAL A 37 -2.60 7.76 -8.71
CA VAL A 37 -2.58 6.36 -8.27
C VAL A 37 -3.79 6.08 -7.39
N MET A 38 -4.02 6.92 -6.39
CA MET A 38 -5.13 6.78 -5.45
C MET A 38 -5.73 8.14 -5.12
N ASP A 39 -7.03 8.30 -5.37
CA ASP A 39 -7.77 9.44 -4.87
C ASP A 39 -8.17 9.17 -3.41
N LEU A 40 -7.58 9.90 -2.47
CA LEU A 40 -7.89 9.75 -1.05
C LEU A 40 -9.34 10.13 -0.71
N THR A 41 -10.03 10.85 -1.61
CA THR A 41 -11.45 11.16 -1.42
C THR A 41 -12.34 9.93 -1.60
N ASP A 42 -11.92 8.91 -2.36
CA ASP A 42 -12.64 7.64 -2.51
C ASP A 42 -12.64 6.80 -1.22
N LEU A 43 -11.68 7.08 -0.31
CA LEU A 43 -11.62 6.47 1.02
C LEU A 43 -12.54 7.17 2.03
N CYS A 44 -13.07 8.35 1.70
CA CYS A 44 -13.97 9.11 2.57
C CYS A 44 -15.39 8.55 2.49
N VAL A 45 -15.87 8.04 3.61
CA VAL A 45 -17.22 7.48 3.72
C VAL A 45 -18.20 8.59 4.06
N LYS A 46 -17.85 9.36 5.10
CA LYS A 46 -18.65 10.47 5.60
C LYS A 46 -17.73 11.61 6.00
N PRO A 47 -17.75 12.74 5.26
CA PRO A 47 -16.86 13.87 5.51
C PRO A 47 -16.97 14.36 6.96
N GLY A 48 -15.84 14.42 7.66
CA GLY A 48 -15.76 14.88 9.05
C GLY A 48 -16.16 13.83 10.10
N GLU A 49 -16.51 12.61 9.71
CA GLU A 49 -16.97 11.56 10.64
C GLU A 49 -16.26 10.22 10.43
N LEU A 50 -16.18 9.75 9.18
CA LEU A 50 -15.66 8.42 8.88
C LEU A 50 -14.88 8.38 7.56
N VAL A 51 -13.65 7.88 7.63
CA VAL A 51 -12.74 7.70 6.50
C VAL A 51 -11.95 6.41 6.69
N TRP A 52 -11.65 5.72 5.59
CA TRP A 52 -10.75 4.57 5.60
C TRP A 52 -9.30 5.01 5.75
N CYS A 53 -8.58 4.38 6.68
CA CYS A 53 -7.13 4.49 6.80
C CYS A 53 -6.51 3.18 6.35
N LEU A 54 -5.63 3.23 5.34
CA LEU A 54 -4.93 2.06 4.81
C LEU A 54 -3.48 2.10 5.29
N GLU A 55 -3.03 1.01 5.90
CA GLU A 55 -1.64 0.80 6.27
C GLU A 55 -1.08 -0.36 5.45
N VAL A 56 0.03 -0.13 4.77
CA VAL A 56 0.70 -1.14 3.95
C VAL A 56 2.01 -1.54 4.62
N SER A 57 2.13 -2.81 4.98
CA SER A 57 3.38 -3.41 5.46
C SER A 57 3.93 -4.37 4.40
N VAL A 58 5.24 -4.29 4.17
CA VAL A 58 5.95 -5.14 3.20
C VAL A 58 7.16 -5.71 3.90
N GLU A 59 7.26 -7.04 3.92
CA GLU A 59 8.39 -7.80 4.42
C GLU A 59 9.11 -8.44 3.22
N CYS A 60 10.39 -8.12 3.04
CA CYS A 60 11.20 -8.80 2.04
C CYS A 60 11.49 -10.22 2.51
N VAL A 61 11.33 -11.23 1.64
CA VAL A 61 11.67 -12.62 1.97
C VAL A 61 13.05 -12.98 1.43
N GLU A 62 13.34 -12.56 0.20
CA GLU A 62 14.60 -12.79 -0.50
C GLU A 62 14.94 -11.53 -1.29
N TYR A 63 16.20 -11.10 -1.24
CA TYR A 63 16.69 -9.94 -1.97
C TYR A 63 17.86 -10.33 -2.87
N ASP A 64 17.60 -10.33 -4.18
CA ASP A 64 18.57 -10.59 -5.25
C ASP A 64 18.72 -9.35 -6.19
N GLY A 65 18.48 -8.16 -5.65
CA GLY A 65 18.48 -6.90 -6.41
C GLY A 65 17.07 -6.41 -6.75
N SER A 66 16.99 -5.24 -7.41
CA SER A 66 15.73 -4.62 -7.87
C SER A 66 14.64 -4.51 -6.78
N GLY A 67 15.05 -4.24 -5.53
CA GLY A 67 14.12 -4.23 -4.39
C GLY A 67 12.98 -3.21 -4.51
N LEU A 68 13.20 -2.08 -5.17
CA LEU A 68 12.15 -1.09 -5.39
C LEU A 68 11.07 -1.62 -6.33
N ASP A 69 11.46 -2.25 -7.44
CA ASP A 69 10.52 -2.72 -8.47
C ASP A 69 9.64 -3.84 -7.92
N ALA A 70 10.24 -4.80 -7.21
CA ALA A 70 9.53 -5.88 -6.55
C ALA A 70 8.53 -5.35 -5.50
N VAL A 71 8.95 -4.37 -4.70
CA VAL A 71 8.12 -3.80 -3.64
C VAL A 71 6.96 -2.97 -4.22
N VAL A 72 7.21 -2.15 -5.26
CA VAL A 72 6.14 -1.41 -5.94
C VAL A 72 5.11 -2.37 -6.53
N LEU A 73 5.55 -3.45 -7.18
CA LEU A 73 4.64 -4.46 -7.72
C LEU A 73 3.82 -5.15 -6.61
N ALA A 74 4.47 -5.51 -5.50
CA ALA A 74 3.79 -6.14 -4.36
C ALA A 74 2.73 -5.22 -3.74
N VAL A 75 3.03 -3.93 -3.57
CA VAL A 75 2.06 -2.96 -3.04
C VAL A 75 0.92 -2.71 -4.01
N THR A 76 1.22 -2.53 -5.31
CA THR A 76 0.18 -2.34 -6.34
C THR A 76 -0.80 -3.52 -6.34
N THR A 77 -0.28 -4.75 -6.40
CA THR A 77 -1.12 -5.95 -6.42
C THR A 77 -1.91 -6.14 -5.12
N ALA A 78 -1.31 -5.85 -3.96
CA ALA A 78 -2.00 -5.91 -2.68
C ALA A 78 -3.17 -4.92 -2.64
N LEU A 79 -2.95 -3.66 -3.03
CA LEU A 79 -3.99 -2.64 -3.05
C LEU A 79 -5.12 -2.97 -4.04
N GLU A 80 -4.83 -3.62 -5.16
CA GLU A 80 -5.85 -4.08 -6.09
C GLU A 80 -6.71 -5.22 -5.53
N ASP A 81 -6.15 -6.08 -4.68
CA ASP A 81 -6.90 -7.19 -4.06
C ASP A 81 -7.69 -6.75 -2.81
N VAL A 82 -7.37 -5.58 -2.24
CA VAL A 82 -8.07 -5.05 -1.06
C VAL A 82 -9.56 -4.86 -1.34
N ARG A 83 -10.37 -5.46 -0.46
CA ARG A 83 -11.83 -5.27 -0.42
C ARG A 83 -12.21 -4.58 0.87
N LEU A 84 -12.68 -3.35 0.74
CA LEU A 84 -13.20 -2.56 1.86
C LEU A 84 -14.49 -3.21 2.36
N PRO A 85 -14.60 -3.52 3.66
CA PRO A 85 -15.80 -4.14 4.20
C PRO A 85 -16.97 -3.15 4.16
N PRO A 86 -18.19 -3.66 4.11
CA PRO A 86 -19.36 -2.79 4.09
C PRO A 86 -19.51 -2.03 5.40
N ILE A 87 -19.89 -0.78 5.27
CA ILE A 87 -20.10 0.11 6.41
C ILE A 87 -21.58 0.09 6.74
N HIS A 88 -21.87 -0.15 8.03
CA HIS A 88 -23.21 -0.01 8.58
C HIS A 88 -23.25 1.35 9.27
N ASP A 89 -23.90 2.32 8.64
CA ASP A 89 -24.22 3.58 9.30
C ASP A 89 -25.44 3.36 10.21
N PRO A 90 -25.31 3.41 11.55
CA PRO A 90 -26.44 3.17 12.47
C PRO A 90 -27.51 4.27 12.41
N THR A 91 -27.27 5.34 11.65
CA THR A 91 -28.20 6.46 11.44
C THR A 91 -28.90 6.40 10.08
N ALA A 92 -28.49 5.51 9.18
CA ALA A 92 -29.17 5.26 7.92
C ALA A 92 -30.33 4.29 8.19
N ASN A 93 -31.57 4.76 8.04
CA ASN A 93 -32.77 3.92 8.21
C ASN A 93 -32.60 2.57 7.49
N ASP A 94 -32.77 1.48 8.25
CA ASP A 94 -32.55 0.06 7.93
C ASP A 94 -33.34 -0.52 6.74
N ASN A 95 -33.30 0.13 5.58
CA ASN A 95 -33.90 -0.35 4.34
C ASN A 95 -32.86 -0.56 3.22
N GLN A 96 -31.60 -0.18 3.43
CA GLN A 96 -30.53 -0.42 2.47
C GLN A 96 -29.79 -1.70 2.87
N GLY A 97 -30.18 -2.82 2.26
CA GLY A 97 -29.64 -4.14 2.53
C GLY A 97 -28.11 -4.20 2.48
N ARG A 98 -27.53 -5.12 3.26
CA ARG A 98 -26.11 -5.52 3.30
C ARG A 98 -25.32 -4.98 2.11
N SER A 99 -24.62 -3.86 2.28
CA SER A 99 -23.63 -3.42 1.31
C SER A 99 -22.64 -4.57 1.10
N SER A 100 -22.29 -4.85 -0.16
CA SER A 100 -21.22 -5.80 -0.48
C SER A 100 -19.88 -5.14 -0.19
N ALA A 101 -18.84 -5.94 0.08
CA ALA A 101 -17.48 -5.41 0.15
C ALA A 101 -17.11 -4.78 -1.20
N THR A 102 -16.53 -3.58 -1.16
CA THR A 102 -16.15 -2.80 -2.34
C THR A 102 -14.66 -2.95 -2.59
N GLN A 103 -14.28 -3.35 -3.80
CA GLN A 103 -12.87 -3.43 -4.18
C GLN A 103 -12.29 -2.02 -4.34
N LEU A 104 -11.11 -1.79 -3.77
CA LEU A 104 -10.38 -0.54 -3.91
C LEU A 104 -10.01 -0.31 -5.38
N GLN A 105 -10.26 0.90 -5.90
CA GLN A 105 -9.95 1.25 -7.28
C GLN A 105 -8.68 2.11 -7.32
N LEU A 106 -7.71 1.71 -8.16
CA LEU A 106 -6.53 2.51 -8.45
C LEU A 106 -6.72 3.23 -9.79
N GLY A 107 -6.38 4.52 -9.85
CA GLY A 107 -6.49 5.31 -11.08
C GLY A 107 -5.47 4.88 -12.13
N VAL A 108 -4.23 4.65 -11.69
CA VAL A 108 -3.15 4.07 -12.50
C VAL A 108 -2.42 2.98 -11.70
N ARG A 109 -1.78 2.07 -12.42
CA ARG A 109 -0.97 0.98 -11.84
C ARG A 109 0.50 1.37 -11.90
N PRO A 110 1.12 1.82 -10.80
CA PRO A 110 2.52 2.20 -10.83
C PRO A 110 3.38 0.95 -11.00
N VAL A 111 4.40 1.08 -11.86
CA VAL A 111 5.46 0.10 -12.07
C VAL A 111 6.78 0.84 -11.95
N ALA A 112 7.69 0.30 -11.15
CA ALA A 112 9.05 0.81 -11.06
C ALA A 112 10.00 -0.06 -11.88
N ILE A 113 11.02 0.57 -12.46
CA ILE A 113 12.10 -0.08 -13.21
C ILE A 113 13.40 0.55 -12.71
N THR A 114 14.22 -0.25 -12.04
CA THR A 114 15.53 0.16 -11.56
C THR A 114 16.57 -0.14 -12.64
N LEU A 115 17.19 0.91 -13.18
CA LEU A 115 18.27 0.80 -14.16
C LEU A 115 19.62 0.70 -13.45
N VAL A 116 20.41 -0.32 -13.81
CA VAL A 116 21.73 -0.64 -13.22
C VAL A 116 22.84 -0.42 -14.25
#